data_AF-A0A8S3JVJ6-F1
#
_entry.id   AF-A0A8S3JVJ6-F1
#
_cell.length_a   1.000
_cell.length_b   1.000
_cell.length_c   1.000
_cell.angle_alpha   90.00
_cell.angle_beta   90.00
_cell.angle_gamma   90.00
#
_symmetry.space_group_name_H-M   'P 1'
#
loop_
_entity.id
_entity.type
_entity.pdbx_description
1 polymer ?
#
loop_
_entity_poly.entity_id
_entity_poly.type
_entity_poly.pdbx_seq_one_letter_code
_entity_poly.pdbx_strand_id
1 'polypeptide(L)'
;KHCPQKYNLSCITVLPNRQRQGYGRFLIELSYLLSQKERQIGTPERPLSTHGAQTYEAYWKIKIAQQLFNYYNKKRDKCKLKDLMNNTGMNIDDVIDTLQNLGILTMKTNE
;
A
#
# COMPACT_ATOMS: atom_id res chain seq x y z
N LYS A 1 -19.54 -5.77 15.76
CA LYS A 1 -19.29 -4.49 15.05
C LYS A 1 -18.38 -4.79 13.88
N HIS A 2 -18.94 -5.25 12.76
CA HIS A 2 -18.19 -5.66 11.58
C HIS A 2 -18.22 -4.48 10.60
N CYS A 3 -17.09 -3.81 10.40
CA CYS A 3 -17.02 -2.75 9.40
C CYS A 3 -17.24 -3.37 8.01
N PRO A 4 -18.09 -2.77 7.16
CA PRO A 4 -18.28 -3.22 5.77
C PRO A 4 -17.04 -2.94 4.90
N GLN A 5 -16.27 -1.90 5.23
CA GLN A 5 -14.93 -1.65 4.69
C GLN A 5 -13.87 -2.27 5.59
N LYS A 6 -12.96 -3.04 4.99
CA LYS A 6 -11.84 -3.67 5.70
C LYS A 6 -10.71 -2.66 5.90
N TYR A 7 -10.86 -1.84 6.93
CA TYR A 7 -9.77 -0.97 7.38
C TYR A 7 -8.78 -1.79 8.19
N ASN A 8 -7.50 -1.72 7.83
CA ASN A 8 -6.43 -2.36 8.62
C ASN A 8 -5.88 -1.45 9.71
N LEU A 9 -6.16 -0.16 9.63
CA LEU A 9 -5.73 0.84 10.58
C LEU A 9 -6.80 1.94 10.71
N SER A 10 -7.24 2.21 11.93
CA SER A 10 -8.09 3.36 12.25
C SER A 10 -7.29 4.64 12.49
N CYS A 11 -6.30 4.59 13.39
CA CYS A 11 -5.47 5.75 13.70
C CYS A 11 -4.03 5.32 13.99
N ILE A 12 -3.09 6.18 13.60
CA ILE A 12 -1.66 6.04 13.85
C ILE A 12 -1.13 7.40 14.27
N THR A 13 -0.24 7.41 15.26
CA THR A 13 0.43 8.62 15.71
C THR A 13 1.86 8.29 16.10
N VAL A 14 2.78 9.14 15.67
CA VAL A 14 4.15 9.15 16.17
C VAL A 14 4.26 10.36 17.11
N LEU A 15 4.77 10.11 18.32
CA LEU A 15 5.00 11.17 19.31
C LEU A 15 5.83 12.32 18.70
N PRO A 16 5.50 13.60 18.98
CA PRO A 16 6.16 14.74 18.34
C PRO A 16 7.69 14.72 18.40
N ASN A 17 8.25 14.35 19.55
CA ASN A 17 9.70 14.23 19.79
C ASN A 17 10.38 13.08 19.03
N ARG A 18 9.60 12.18 18.41
CA ARG A 18 10.07 11.01 17.64
C ARG A 18 9.70 11.11 16.15
N GLN A 19 9.13 12.23 15.71
CA GLN A 19 8.81 12.41 14.29
C GLN A 19 10.08 12.50 13.43
N ARG A 20 9.93 12.23 12.12
CA ARG A 20 11.01 12.26 11.12
C ARG A 20 12.15 11.26 11.33
N GLN A 21 12.02 10.31 12.26
CA GLN A 21 12.97 9.22 12.49
C GLN A 21 12.57 7.89 11.80
N GLY A 22 11.58 7.93 10.91
CA GLY A 22 11.12 6.74 10.16
C GLY A 22 10.05 5.89 10.87
N TYR A 23 9.70 6.20 12.13
CA TYR A 23 8.69 5.42 12.88
C TYR A 23 7.31 5.39 12.23
N GLY A 24 6.89 6.45 11.53
CA GLY A 24 5.61 6.46 10.82
C GLY A 24 5.55 5.39 9.73
N ARG A 25 6.61 5.30 8.92
CA ARG A 25 6.75 4.26 7.89
C ARG A 25 6.82 2.86 8.51
N PHE A 26 7.56 2.71 9.61
CA PHE A 26 7.67 1.44 10.33
C PHE A 26 6.31 0.94 10.84
N LEU A 27 5.51 1.81 11.44
CA LEU A 27 4.19 1.46 11.94
C LEU A 27 3.21 1.14 10.80
N ILE A 28 3.29 1.84 9.67
CA ILE A 28 2.51 1.50 8.46
C ILE A 28 2.91 0.12 7.94
N GLU A 29 4.21 -0.17 7.81
CA GLU A 29 4.70 -1.51 7.43
C GLU A 29 4.13 -2.59 8.34
N LEU A 30 4.19 -2.38 9.66
CA LEU A 30 3.64 -3.32 10.64
C LEU A 30 2.15 -3.58 10.43
N SER A 31 1.35 -2.54 10.16
CA SER A 31 -0.10 -2.69 9.89
C SER A 31 -0.39 -3.56 8.67
N TYR A 32 0.39 -3.41 7.59
CA TYR A 32 0.25 -4.24 6.39
C TYR A 32 0.75 -5.66 6.60
N LEU A 33 1.85 -5.86 7.35
CA LEU A 33 2.33 -7.20 7.71
C LEU A 33 1.28 -7.99 8.50
N LEU A 34 0.55 -7.33 9.40
CA LEU A 34 -0.57 -7.95 10.11
C LEU A 34 -1.70 -8.34 9.14
N SER A 35 -2.07 -7.43 8.23
CA SER A 35 -3.09 -7.70 7.20
C SER A 35 -2.70 -8.92 6.34
N GLN A 36 -1.44 -9.01 5.93
CA GLN A 36 -0.91 -10.15 5.17
C GLN A 36 -0.94 -11.45 5.96
N LYS A 37 -0.55 -11.41 7.24
CA LYS A 37 -0.57 -12.58 8.13
C LYS A 37 -1.99 -13.13 8.31
N GLU A 38 -2.98 -12.23 8.38
CA GLU A 38 -4.40 -12.58 8.45
C GLU A 38 -5.02 -12.95 7.10
N ARG A 39 -4.25 -12.86 6.00
CA ARG A 39 -4.72 -13.01 4.61
C ARG A 39 -5.91 -12.09 4.30
N GLN A 40 -5.91 -10.91 4.90
CA GLN A 40 -6.91 -9.89 4.67
C GLN A 40 -6.26 -8.71 3.96
N ILE A 41 -6.93 -8.23 2.91
CA ILE A 41 -6.54 -7.00 2.24
C ILE A 41 -7.14 -5.82 3.03
N GLY A 42 -6.37 -4.76 3.19
CA GLY A 42 -6.81 -3.59 3.94
C GLY A 42 -6.27 -2.27 3.40
N THR A 43 -6.89 -1.19 3.88
CA THR A 43 -6.58 0.21 3.57
C THR A 43 -6.72 1.03 4.87
N PRO A 44 -6.02 2.15 5.05
CA PRO A 44 -6.25 3.01 6.21
C PRO A 44 -7.65 3.66 6.17
N GLU A 45 -8.18 3.98 7.35
CA GLU A 45 -9.40 4.79 7.48
C GLU A 45 -9.19 6.19 6.88
N ARG A 46 -10.22 6.70 6.19
CA ARG A 46 -10.22 8.03 5.55
C ARG A 46 -11.18 8.96 6.32
N PRO A 47 -10.89 10.27 6.44
CA PRO A 47 -9.80 11.01 5.80
C PRO A 47 -8.44 10.86 6.50
N LEU A 48 -7.37 10.85 5.71
CA LEU A 48 -6.00 10.89 6.23
C LEU A 48 -5.59 12.32 6.60
N SER A 49 -4.75 12.47 7.62
CA SER A 49 -4.07 13.75 7.89
C SER A 49 -3.10 14.10 6.76
N THR A 50 -2.74 15.37 6.60
CA THR A 50 -1.79 15.82 5.55
C THR A 50 -0.46 15.05 5.59
N HIS A 51 0.11 14.92 6.80
CA HIS A 51 1.33 14.14 7.04
C HIS A 51 1.10 12.64 6.81
N GLY A 52 -0.06 12.12 7.21
CA GLY A 52 -0.45 10.74 6.99
C GLY A 52 -0.50 10.40 5.50
N ALA A 53 -1.21 11.21 4.71
CA ALA A 53 -1.36 11.04 3.26
C ALA A 53 0.01 10.98 2.56
N GLN A 54 0.91 11.93 2.85
CA GLN A 54 2.27 11.94 2.29
C GLN A 54 3.07 10.69 2.68
N THR A 55 2.94 10.24 3.94
CA THR A 55 3.67 9.06 4.42
C THR A 55 3.14 7.77 3.78
N TYR A 56 1.82 7.63 3.64
CA TYR A 56 1.19 6.49 2.96
C TYR A 56 1.54 6.45 1.48
N GLU A 57 1.46 7.59 0.78
CA GLU A 57 1.81 7.67 -0.64
C GLU A 57 3.27 7.26 -0.88
N ALA A 58 4.20 7.78 -0.08
CA ALA A 58 5.61 7.41 -0.16
C ALA A 58 5.83 5.91 0.14
N TYR A 59 5.12 5.37 1.15
CA TYR A 59 5.18 3.95 1.49
C TYR A 59 4.69 3.07 0.33
N TRP A 60 3.52 3.36 -0.23
CA TRP A 60 2.92 2.60 -1.32
C TRP A 60 3.77 2.61 -2.58
N LYS A 61 4.29 3.78 -2.98
CA LYS A 61 5.20 3.91 -4.13
C LYS A 61 6.41 3.00 -3.98
N ILE A 62 7.07 3.03 -2.82
CA ILE A 62 8.24 2.19 -2.56
C ILE A 62 7.87 0.71 -2.56
N LYS A 63 6.75 0.33 -1.93
CA LYS A 63 6.33 -1.07 -1.86
C LYS A 63 5.99 -1.66 -3.22
N ILE A 64 5.26 -0.93 -4.05
CA ILE A 64 4.94 -1.40 -5.41
C ILE A 64 6.22 -1.49 -6.24
N ALA A 65 7.11 -0.50 -6.19
CA ALA A 65 8.37 -0.55 -6.90
C ALA A 65 9.23 -1.76 -6.50
N GLN A 66 9.31 -2.06 -5.19
CA GLN A 66 10.00 -3.25 -4.69
C GLN A 66 9.38 -4.55 -5.22
N GLN A 67 8.05 -4.66 -5.26
CA GLN A 67 7.39 -5.84 -5.83
C GLN A 67 7.68 -5.97 -7.32
N LEU A 68 7.55 -4.90 -8.10
CA LEU A 68 7.84 -4.93 -9.53
C LEU A 68 9.30 -5.31 -9.82
N PHE A 69 10.24 -4.78 -9.05
CA PHE A 69 11.65 -5.16 -9.14
C PHE A 69 11.88 -6.65 -8.83
N ASN A 70 11.17 -7.20 -7.84
CA ASN A 70 11.21 -8.63 -7.54
C ASN A 70 10.63 -9.50 -8.68
N TYR A 71 9.59 -9.04 -9.37
CA TYR A 71 9.04 -9.71 -10.56
C TYR A 71 10.05 -9.69 -11.71
N TYR A 72 10.68 -8.54 -11.95
CA TYR A 72 11.71 -8.38 -12.96
C TYR A 72 12.89 -9.33 -12.73
N ASN A 73 13.42 -9.38 -11.50
CA ASN A 73 14.53 -10.28 -11.15
C ASN A 73 14.18 -11.77 -11.30
N LYS A 74 12.91 -12.13 -11.12
CA LYS A 74 12.41 -13.50 -11.33
C LYS A 74 12.15 -13.83 -12.82
N LYS A 75 12.48 -12.92 -13.75
CA LYS A 75 12.22 -13.05 -15.19
C LYS A 75 10.75 -13.39 -15.50
N ARG A 76 9.83 -12.78 -14.75
CA ARG A 76 8.39 -12.93 -14.99
C ARG A 76 7.92 -11.83 -15.94
N ASP A 77 7.46 -12.21 -17.11
CA ASP A 77 6.97 -11.26 -18.12
C ASP A 77 5.61 -10.65 -17.79
N LYS A 78 4.85 -11.25 -16.86
CA LYS A 78 3.49 -10.83 -16.52
C LYS A 78 3.31 -10.75 -15.00
N CYS A 79 2.84 -9.61 -14.52
CA CYS A 79 2.43 -9.39 -13.14
C CYS A 79 0.91 -9.19 -13.11
N LYS A 80 0.18 -10.03 -12.36
CA LYS A 80 -1.27 -9.86 -12.20
C LYS A 80 -1.53 -8.88 -11.05
N LEU A 81 -2.53 -8.02 -11.21
CA LEU A 81 -2.92 -7.07 -10.16
C LEU A 81 -3.28 -7.77 -8.83
N LYS A 82 -3.97 -8.91 -8.90
CA LYS A 82 -4.27 -9.75 -7.73
C LYS A 82 -3.02 -10.21 -6.98
N ASP A 83 -1.92 -10.48 -7.69
CA ASP A 83 -0.69 -10.90 -7.04
C ASP A 83 -0.04 -9.73 -6.29
N LEU A 84 -0.08 -8.51 -6.85
CA LEU A 84 0.38 -7.30 -6.17
C LEU A 84 -0.42 -7.07 -4.88
N MET A 85 -1.75 -7.18 -4.95
CA MET A 85 -2.61 -7.03 -3.77
C MET A 85 -2.27 -8.08 -2.69
N ASN A 86 -2.13 -9.35 -3.07
CA ASN A 86 -1.79 -10.41 -2.12
C ASN A 86 -0.38 -10.24 -1.52
N ASN A 87 0.60 -9.84 -2.34
CA ASN A 87 1.99 -9.67 -1.91
C ASN A 87 2.25 -8.38 -1.13
N THR A 88 1.33 -7.42 -1.14
CA THR A 88 1.44 -6.15 -0.41
C THR A 88 0.43 -6.00 0.72
N GLY A 89 -0.68 -6.74 0.68
CA GLY A 89 -1.82 -6.55 1.58
C GLY A 89 -2.65 -5.30 1.28
N MET A 90 -2.35 -4.58 0.20
CA MET A 90 -3.01 -3.33 -0.18
C MET A 90 -4.32 -3.57 -0.93
N ASN A 91 -5.28 -2.67 -0.72
CA ASN A 91 -6.52 -2.64 -1.49
C ASN A 91 -6.26 -2.34 -2.97
N ILE A 92 -7.15 -2.80 -3.85
CA ILE A 92 -7.04 -2.63 -5.30
C ILE A 92 -6.97 -1.15 -5.68
N ASP A 93 -7.80 -0.32 -5.05
CA ASP A 93 -7.87 1.12 -5.32
C ASP A 93 -6.52 1.78 -5.01
N ASP A 94 -5.93 1.50 -3.84
CA ASP A 94 -4.63 2.06 -3.45
C ASP A 94 -3.51 1.58 -4.40
N VAL A 95 -3.58 0.35 -4.91
CA VAL A 95 -2.62 -0.17 -5.90
C VAL A 95 -2.78 0.56 -7.23
N ILE A 96 -4.01 0.72 -7.74
CA ILE A 96 -4.28 1.41 -9.01
C ILE A 96 -3.84 2.88 -8.91
N ASP A 97 -4.26 3.58 -7.86
CA ASP A 97 -3.90 4.98 -7.60
C ASP A 97 -2.37 5.14 -7.56
N THR A 98 -1.68 4.23 -6.88
CA THR A 98 -0.22 4.27 -6.79
C THR A 98 0.45 4.01 -8.15
N LEU A 99 -0.04 3.06 -8.93
CA LEU A 99 0.48 2.77 -10.27
C LEU A 99 0.25 3.96 -11.24
N GLN A 100 -0.89 4.64 -11.14
CA GLN A 100 -1.18 5.87 -11.87
C GLN A 100 -0.24 7.01 -11.43
N ASN A 101 -0.04 7.20 -10.13
CA ASN A 101 0.85 8.21 -9.57
C ASN A 101 2.33 7.96 -9.89
N LEU A 102 2.71 6.72 -10.21
CA LEU A 102 4.03 6.37 -10.71
C LEU A 102 4.17 6.55 -12.24
N GLY A 103 3.07 6.81 -12.96
CA GLY A 103 3.08 6.98 -14.42
C GLY A 103 3.33 5.69 -15.20
N ILE A 104 3.12 4.52 -14.59
CA ILE A 104 3.42 3.21 -15.18
C ILE A 104 2.18 2.42 -15.61
N LEU A 105 0.99 2.98 -15.41
CA LEU A 105 -0.27 2.36 -15.78
C LEU A 105 -0.73 2.90 -17.14
N THR A 106 -0.94 2.01 -18.10
CA THR A 106 -1.55 2.34 -19.41
C THR A 106 -2.80 1.51 -19.58
N MET A 107 -3.94 2.16 -19.79
CA MET A 107 -5.19 1.50 -20.09
C MET A 107 -5.20 1.19 -21.59
N LYS A 108 -5.30 -0.09 -21.95
CA LYS A 108 -5.67 -0.48 -23.31
C LYS A 108 -7.19 -0.68 -23.33
N THR A 109 -7.88 0.16 -24.08
CA THR A 109 -9.29 -0.08 -24.43
C THR A 109 -9.29 -1.24 -25.42
N ASN A 110 -9.99 -2.33 -25.09
CA ASN A 110 -10.23 -3.40 -26.06
C ASN A 110 -11.27 -2.87 -27.05
N GLU A 111 -10.84 -2.54 -28.27
CA GLU A 111 -11.70 -2.42 -29.45
C GLU A 111 -12.14 -3.81 -29.94
#